data_AF-A0A950Q5M6-F1
#
_entry.id   AF-A0A950Q5M6-F1
#
_cell.length_a   1.000
_cell.length_b   1.000
_cell.length_c   1.000
_cell.angle_alpha   90.00
_cell.angle_beta   90.00
_cell.angle_gamma   90.00
#
_symmetry.space_group_name_H-M   'P 1'
#
loop_
_entity.id
_entity.type
_entity.pdbx_description
1 polymer ?
#
loop_
_entity_poly.entity_id
_entity_poly.type
_entity_poly.pdbx_seq_one_letter_code
_entity_poly.pdbx_strand_id
1 'polypeptide(L)'
;MPKILVTAQCKDQAKWEAGFRTHADFFKTAYGIAKPIRYGTAEDNYVGTCFETDDVPKFMSAIALPETAEAMEGDGLPRNGKGVRAG
;
A
#
# COMPACT_ATOMS: atom_id res chain seq x y z
N MET A 1 -15.78 11.12 0.28
CA MET A 1 -14.59 10.39 -0.17
C MET A 1 -14.00 9.58 0.98
N PRO A 2 -14.16 8.26 0.93
CA PRO A 2 -13.48 7.33 1.82
C PRO A 2 -11.97 7.49 1.84
N LYS A 3 -11.38 7.17 3.00
CA LYS A 3 -9.93 7.03 3.19
C LYS A 3 -9.64 5.58 3.51
N ILE A 4 -8.64 5.01 2.84
CA ILE A 4 -8.18 3.65 3.09
C ILE A 4 -6.78 3.73 3.65
N LEU A 5 -6.64 3.27 4.90
CA LEU A 5 -5.36 3.14 5.58
C LEU A 5 -4.86 1.70 5.42
N VAL A 6 -3.69 1.55 4.81
CA VAL A 6 -2.99 0.27 4.74
C VAL A 6 -1.76 0.36 5.62
N THR A 7 -1.68 -0.52 6.62
CA THR A 7 -0.51 -0.64 7.50
C THR A 7 0.11 -2.00 7.33
N ALA A 8 1.44 -2.06 7.32
CA ALA A 8 2.18 -3.30 7.29
C ALA A 8 3.47 -3.18 8.10
N GLN A 9 4.00 -4.30 8.55
CA GLN A 9 5.36 -4.36 9.08
C GLN A 9 6.31 -4.78 7.94
N CYS A 10 7.40 -4.05 7.75
CA CYS A 10 8.42 -4.37 6.74
C CYS A 10 9.73 -4.83 7.40
N LYS A 11 10.66 -5.36 6.61
CA LYS A 11 12.02 -5.66 7.10
C LYS A 11 12.91 -4.43 7.16
N ASP A 12 12.72 -3.50 6.23
CA ASP A 12 13.53 -2.30 6.05
C ASP A 12 12.63 -1.20 5.47
N GLN A 13 12.45 -0.13 6.25
CA GLN A 13 11.58 0.98 5.88
C GLN A 13 12.12 1.81 4.72
N ALA A 14 13.44 1.95 4.60
CA ALA A 14 14.06 2.70 3.50
C ALA A 14 13.92 1.95 2.18
N LYS A 15 14.11 0.61 2.21
CA LYS A 15 13.83 -0.24 1.04
C LYS A 15 12.36 -0.17 0.64
N TRP A 16 11.46 -0.28 1.60
CA TRP A 16 10.03 -0.18 1.34
C TRP A 16 9.66 1.15 0.69
N GLU A 17 10.15 2.27 1.23
CA GLU A 17 9.84 3.60 0.69
C GLU A 17 10.37 3.77 -0.74
N ALA A 18 11.59 3.31 -1.00
CA ALA A 18 12.20 3.37 -2.33
C ALA A 18 11.38 2.59 -3.36
N GLY A 19 10.91 1.39 -3.01
CA GLY A 19 10.06 0.55 -3.86
C GLY A 19 8.67 1.16 -4.05
N PHE A 20 8.00 1.53 -2.95
CA PHE A 20 6.66 2.10 -2.93
C PHE A 20 6.52 3.32 -3.86
N ARG A 21 7.53 4.20 -3.87
CA ARG A 21 7.54 5.41 -4.71
C ARG A 21 7.54 5.11 -6.21
N THR A 22 7.89 3.90 -6.64
CA THR A 22 7.91 3.52 -8.06
C THR A 22 6.52 3.11 -8.59
N HIS A 23 5.56 2.83 -7.71
CA HIS A 23 4.24 2.27 -8.07
C HIS A 23 3.19 3.32 -8.47
N ALA A 24 3.58 4.58 -8.66
CA ALA A 24 2.64 5.69 -8.91
C ALA A 24 1.72 5.44 -10.11
N ASP A 25 2.25 4.92 -11.21
CA ASP A 25 1.46 4.63 -12.41
C ASP A 25 0.57 3.40 -12.25
N PHE A 26 1.01 2.41 -11.47
CA PHE A 26 0.18 1.27 -11.10
C PHE A 26 -1.02 1.70 -10.25
N PHE A 27 -0.83 2.59 -9.26
CA PHE A 27 -1.94 3.14 -8.48
C PHE A 27 -2.94 3.94 -9.32
N LYS A 28 -2.47 4.71 -10.31
CA LYS A 28 -3.39 5.43 -11.22
C LYS A 28 -4.21 4.46 -12.08
N THR A 29 -3.55 3.46 -12.65
CA THR A 29 -4.16 2.57 -13.66
C THR A 29 -5.02 1.48 -13.01
N ALA A 30 -4.45 0.69 -12.10
CA ALA A 30 -5.14 -0.44 -11.47
C ALA A 30 -6.11 0.03 -10.37
N TYR A 31 -5.69 0.96 -9.50
CA TYR A 31 -6.49 1.40 -8.35
C TYR A 31 -7.40 2.60 -8.66
N GLY A 32 -7.16 3.34 -9.75
CA GLY A 32 -7.91 4.56 -10.07
C GLY A 32 -7.59 5.75 -9.14
N ILE A 33 -6.42 5.75 -8.51
CA ILE A 33 -6.03 6.82 -7.58
C ILE A 33 -5.54 8.03 -8.36
N ALA A 34 -6.30 9.13 -8.27
CA ALA A 34 -5.96 10.41 -8.89
C ALA A 34 -5.37 11.43 -7.91
N LYS A 35 -5.49 11.18 -6.60
CA LYS A 35 -5.07 12.12 -5.54
C LYS A 35 -3.71 11.74 -4.97
N PRO A 36 -2.97 12.70 -4.36
CA PRO A 36 -1.72 12.39 -3.68
C PRO A 36 -1.91 11.33 -2.60
N ILE A 37 -1.05 10.32 -2.59
CA ILE A 37 -1.03 9.28 -1.57
C ILE A 37 -0.11 9.76 -0.43
N ARG A 38 -0.63 9.77 0.80
CA ARG A 38 0.19 10.04 1.99
C ARG A 38 0.79 8.74 2.47
N TYR A 39 2.04 8.77 2.89
CA TYR A 39 2.71 7.61 3.45
C TYR A 39 3.65 8.01 4.58
N GLY A 40 4.04 7.05 5.40
CA GLY A 40 4.95 7.28 6.51
C GLY A 40 5.42 5.98 7.15
N THR A 41 6.37 6.15 8.06
CA THR A 41 6.97 5.09 8.87
C THR A 41 6.57 5.28 10.33
N ALA A 42 6.62 4.20 11.10
CA ALA A 42 6.39 4.19 12.53
C ALA A 42 7.45 3.30 13.23
N GLU A 43 7.37 3.19 14.55
CA GLU A 43 8.24 2.30 15.33
C GLU A 43 8.08 0.83 14.89
N ASP A 44 9.00 -0.04 15.32
CA ASP A 44 8.99 -1.48 15.03
C ASP A 44 8.89 -1.86 13.53
N ASN A 45 9.45 -1.03 12.65
CA ASN A 45 9.38 -1.19 11.19
C ASN A 45 7.96 -1.22 10.62
N TYR A 46 7.01 -0.54 11.25
CA TYR A 46 5.71 -0.34 10.64
C TYR A 46 5.77 0.74 9.55
N VAL A 47 5.00 0.53 8.49
CA VAL A 47 4.80 1.45 7.38
C VAL A 47 3.32 1.63 7.15
N GLY A 48 2.93 2.80 6.68
CA GLY A 48 1.54 3.16 6.46
C GLY A 48 1.34 3.96 5.19
N THR A 49 0.23 3.72 4.49
CA THR A 49 -0.21 4.50 3.34
C THR A 49 -1.69 4.85 3.49
N CYS A 50 -2.04 6.08 3.14
CA CYS A 50 -3.40 6.60 3.18
C CYS A 50 -3.81 7.01 1.77
N PHE A 51 -4.77 6.27 1.22
CA PHE A 51 -5.36 6.50 -0.08
C PHE A 51 -6.70 7.21 0.07
N GLU A 52 -6.97 8.14 -0.84
CA GLU A 52 -8.29 8.75 -1.00
C GLU A 52 -8.90 8.24 -2.31
N THR A 53 -10.05 7.56 -2.22
CA THR A 53 -10.76 7.01 -3.38
C THR A 53 -12.25 7.17 -3.21
N ASP A 54 -12.96 7.43 -4.31
CA ASP A 54 -14.42 7.39 -4.36
C ASP A 54 -14.95 6.03 -4.84
N ASP A 55 -14.06 5.11 -5.22
CA ASP A 55 -14.38 3.74 -5.67
C ASP A 55 -13.65 2.72 -4.76
N VAL A 56 -14.26 2.46 -3.59
CA VAL A 56 -13.77 1.48 -2.63
C VAL A 56 -13.78 0.05 -3.20
N PRO A 57 -14.83 -0.41 -3.92
CA PRO A 57 -14.83 -1.73 -4.55
C PRO A 57 -13.63 -1.94 -5.48
N LYS A 58 -13.32 -0.97 -6.35
CA LYS A 58 -12.16 -1.05 -7.23
C LYS A 58 -10.85 -1.14 -6.44
N PHE A 59 -10.70 -0.35 -5.38
CA PHE A 59 -9.53 -0.44 -4.51
C PHE A 59 -9.37 -1.84 -3.92
N MET A 60 -10.45 -2.41 -3.38
CA MET A 60 -10.44 -3.75 -2.78
C MET A 60 -10.17 -4.84 -3.80
N SER A 61 -10.61 -4.68 -5.06
CA SER A 61 -10.23 -5.59 -6.15
C SER A 61 -8.75 -5.44 -6.52
N ALA A 62 -8.25 -4.21 -6.61
CA ALA A 62 -6.86 -3.93 -7.00
C ALA A 62 -5.84 -4.41 -5.95
N ILE A 63 -6.14 -4.27 -4.65
CA ILE A 63 -5.26 -4.73 -3.58
C ILE A 63 -5.14 -6.26 -3.52
N ALA A 64 -6.12 -6.99 -4.07
CA ALA A 64 -6.10 -8.44 -4.17
C ALA A 64 -5.41 -8.98 -5.44
N LEU A 65 -4.92 -8.10 -6.32
CA LEU A 65 -4.23 -8.51 -7.55
C LEU A 65 -2.88 -9.19 -7.25
N PRO A 66 -2.48 -10.21 -8.02
CA PRO A 66 -1.14 -10.81 -7.92
C PRO A 66 -0.01 -9.78 -8.05
N GLU A 67 -0.15 -8.81 -8.95
CA GLU A 67 0.82 -7.74 -9.18
C GLU A 67 1.02 -6.86 -7.94
N THR A 68 -0.05 -6.64 -7.16
CA THR A 68 0.05 -5.96 -5.86
C THR A 68 0.86 -6.79 -4.87
N ALA A 69 0.59 -8.09 -4.79
CA ALA A 69 1.32 -8.97 -3.88
C ALA A 69 2.81 -9.07 -4.24
N GLU A 70 3.14 -9.11 -5.53
CA GLU A 70 4.51 -9.10 -6.03
C GLU A 70 5.22 -7.77 -5.74
N ALA A 71 4.55 -6.64 -5.95
CA ALA A 71 5.08 -5.32 -5.59
C ALA A 71 5.37 -5.22 -4.08
N MET A 72 4.42 -5.64 -3.24
CA MET A 72 4.58 -5.66 -1.78
C MET A 72 5.74 -6.55 -1.33
N GLU A 73 5.92 -7.71 -1.94
CA GLU A 73 7.06 -8.59 -1.67
C GLU A 73 8.39 -7.95 -2.09
N GLY A 74 8.42 -7.32 -3.27
CA GLY A 74 9.58 -6.56 -3.77
C GLY A 74 9.99 -5.43 -2.82
N ASP A 75 9.00 -4.72 -2.27
CA ASP A 75 9.16 -3.65 -1.29
C ASP A 75 9.63 -4.17 0.09
N GLY A 76 9.64 -5.49 0.31
CA GLY A 76 10.12 -6.11 1.54
C GLY A 76 9.05 -6.33 2.62
N LEU A 77 7.77 -6.35 2.22
CA LEU A 77 6.67 -6.78 3.10
C LEU A 77 6.60 -8.32 3.15
N PRO A 78 6.42 -8.93 4.33
CA PRO A 78 6.28 -10.37 4.45
C PRO A 78 4.91 -10.84 3.94
N ARG A 79 4.88 -11.92 3.14
CA ARG A 79 3.64 -12.57 2.65
C ARG A 79 2.66 -13.00 3.76
N ASN A 80 3.14 -13.25 4.98
CA ASN A 80 2.35 -13.73 6.11
C ASN A 80 2.16 -12.69 7.23
N GLY A 81 2.08 -11.39 6.88
CA GLY A 81 1.91 -10.32 7.86
C GLY A 81 0.54 -10.34 8.54
N LYS A 82 0.48 -10.73 9.83
CA LYS A 82 -0.60 -10.35 10.74
C LYS A 82 -0.66 -8.81 10.83
N GLY A 83 -1.36 -8.13 9.93
CA GLY A 83 -1.23 -6.66 9.87
C GLY A 83 -2.28 -5.87 9.10
N VAL A 84 -3.18 -6.48 8.36
CA VAL A 84 -4.31 -5.73 7.77
C VAL A 84 -5.35 -5.48 8.87
N ARG A 85 -5.16 -4.41 9.65
CA ARG A 85 -6.24 -3.84 10.46
C ARG A 85 -6.94 -2.79 9.61
N ALA A 86 -8.08 -3.15 9.02
CA ALA A 86 -9.04 -2.18 8.56
C ALA A 86 -9.68 -1.54 9.81
N GLY A 87 -9.38 -0.28 10.06
CA GLY A 87 -10.08 0.58 11.02
C GLY A 87 -11.12 1.42 10.31
#